data_AF-A0A1H7LPA9-F1
#
_entry.id   AF-A0A1H7LPA9-F1
#
_cell.length_a   1.000
_cell.length_b   1.000
_cell.length_c   1.000
_cell.angle_alpha   90.00
_cell.angle_beta   90.00
_cell.angle_gamma   90.00
#
_symmetry.space_group_name_H-M   'P 1'
#
loop_
_entity.id
_entity.type
_entity.pdbx_description
1 polymer ?
#
loop_
_entity_poly.entity_id
_entity_poly.type
_entity_poly.pdbx_seq_one_letter_code
_entity_poly.pdbx_strand_id
1 'polypeptide(L)'
;MPECQDFLLTEFAAAIARPSSYRRPPVNAIWELGYMHNLDEASLALGGTLFFVYDDKERILFGFKPRLRRWLTPWLSAEVGPGVIVGGGNGGSFAPSYPAFSGHAALNFGDLVSVSAQLEVLPLTQMSNVNPQGREVTGYIGLRFGSYAGMAVGPLAGAFLVWANGVSD
;
A
#
# COMPACT_ATOMS: atom_id res chain seq x y z
N MET A 1 15.95 -22.46 -4.21
CA MET A 1 16.07 -21.51 -3.08
C MET A 1 16.57 -20.18 -3.65
N PRO A 2 16.28 -19.03 -3.03
CA PRO A 2 16.60 -17.72 -3.63
C PRO A 2 18.11 -17.59 -3.86
N GLU A 3 18.53 -17.17 -5.05
CA GLU A 3 19.95 -17.03 -5.41
C GLU A 3 20.60 -15.75 -4.84
N CYS A 4 19.80 -14.74 -4.46
CA CYS A 4 20.28 -13.47 -3.92
C CYS A 4 20.04 -13.37 -2.41
N GLN A 5 21.06 -13.00 -1.64
CA GLN A 5 20.91 -12.72 -0.20
C GLN A 5 20.19 -11.40 0.07
N ASP A 6 20.38 -10.41 -0.81
CA ASP A 6 19.85 -9.06 -0.66
C ASP A 6 19.14 -8.60 -1.92
N PHE A 7 18.02 -7.91 -1.76
CA PHE A 7 17.29 -7.35 -2.89
C PHE A 7 16.54 -6.07 -2.54
N LEU A 8 16.52 -5.15 -3.52
CA LEU A 8 15.73 -3.93 -3.46
C LEU A 8 14.30 -4.20 -3.93
N LEU A 9 13.35 -3.59 -3.24
CA LEU A 9 11.95 -3.58 -3.58
C LEU A 9 11.58 -2.24 -4.18
N THR A 10 11.00 -2.26 -5.37
CA THR A 10 10.27 -1.12 -5.94
C THR A 10 8.94 -1.67 -6.40
N GLU A 11 7.84 -1.17 -5.85
CA GLU A 11 6.52 -1.72 -6.12
C GLU A 11 5.52 -0.61 -6.40
N PHE A 12 4.59 -0.90 -7.31
CA PHE A 12 3.39 -0.10 -7.50
C PHE A 12 2.17 -0.96 -7.24
N ALA A 13 1.24 -0.48 -6.43
CA ALA A 13 -0.03 -1.14 -6.19
C ALA A 13 -1.21 -0.25 -6.56
N ALA A 14 -2.23 -0.87 -7.11
CA ALA A 14 -3.55 -0.27 -7.24
C ALA A 14 -4.51 -1.11 -6.41
N ALA A 15 -5.17 -0.50 -5.44
CA ALA A 15 -6.08 -1.17 -4.54
C ALA A 15 -7.42 -0.44 -4.47
N ILE A 16 -8.50 -1.20 -4.46
CA ILE A 16 -9.86 -0.69 -4.31
C ILE A 16 -10.33 -0.94 -2.88
N ALA A 17 -10.96 0.06 -2.26
CA ALA A 17 -11.57 -0.16 -0.97
C ALA A 17 -12.82 -1.04 -1.10
N ARG A 18 -13.19 -1.74 -0.02
CA ARG A 18 -14.50 -2.39 0.05
C ARG A 18 -15.61 -1.37 -0.26
N PRO A 19 -16.64 -1.73 -1.04
CA PRO A 19 -17.77 -0.85 -1.30
C PRO A 19 -18.43 -0.51 0.04
N SER A 20 -18.21 0.72 0.49
CA SER A 20 -19.01 1.39 1.50
C SER A 20 -20.11 2.18 0.79
N SER A 21 -20.98 2.88 1.50
CA SER A 21 -22.15 3.61 0.97
C SER A 21 -21.84 4.73 -0.05
N TYR A 22 -20.60 4.82 -0.56
CA TYR A 22 -20.15 5.73 -1.60
C TYR A 22 -20.50 5.21 -3.01
N ARG A 23 -20.77 6.16 -3.91
CA ARG A 23 -21.23 5.91 -5.30
C ARG A 23 -20.15 5.30 -6.20
N ARG A 24 -18.87 5.43 -5.83
CA ARG A 24 -17.70 4.78 -6.44
C ARG A 24 -16.76 4.32 -5.31
N PRO A 25 -16.19 3.09 -5.37
CA PRO A 25 -15.22 2.65 -4.37
C PRO A 25 -13.90 3.44 -4.55
N PRO A 26 -13.32 4.01 -3.48
CA PRO A 26 -12.08 4.75 -3.59
C PRO A 26 -10.93 3.85 -4.03
N VAL A 27 -10.03 4.43 -4.82
CA VAL A 27 -8.89 3.76 -5.44
C VAL A 27 -7.61 4.36 -4.86
N ASN A 28 -6.79 3.51 -4.24
CA ASN A 28 -5.48 3.88 -3.75
C ASN A 28 -4.40 3.43 -4.73
N ALA A 29 -3.60 4.38 -5.19
CA ALA A 29 -2.31 4.13 -5.80
C ALA A 29 -1.25 4.15 -4.70
N ILE A 30 -0.47 3.08 -4.58
CA ILE A 30 0.58 2.94 -3.57
C ILE A 30 1.89 2.73 -4.28
N TRP A 31 2.88 3.54 -3.94
CA TRP A 31 4.25 3.36 -4.37
C TRP A 31 5.11 2.97 -3.18
N GLU A 32 5.89 1.89 -3.31
CA GLU A 32 6.79 1.44 -2.25
C GLU A 32 8.22 1.31 -2.76
N LEU A 33 9.16 1.73 -1.91
CA LEU A 33 10.59 1.56 -2.10
C LEU A 33 11.17 0.94 -0.83
N GLY A 34 11.96 -0.11 -0.95
CA GLY A 34 12.58 -0.71 0.21
C GLY A 34 13.60 -1.77 -0.12
N TYR A 35 13.85 -2.61 0.88
CA TYR A 35 14.94 -3.57 0.87
C TYR A 35 14.55 -4.80 1.70
N MET A 36 14.96 -5.97 1.25
CA MET A 36 14.83 -7.21 2.01
C MET A 36 16.10 -8.06 1.91
N HIS A 37 16.32 -8.82 2.97
CA HIS A 37 17.40 -9.78 3.15
C HIS A 37 16.82 -11.17 3.36
N ASN A 38 17.25 -12.16 2.58
CA ASN A 38 16.89 -13.56 2.75
C ASN A 38 17.70 -14.17 3.90
N LEU A 39 17.02 -14.86 4.81
CA LEU A 39 17.64 -15.65 5.86
C LEU A 39 17.98 -17.04 5.31
N ASP A 40 19.26 -17.41 5.35
CA ASP A 40 19.84 -18.59 4.68
C ASP A 40 19.11 -19.92 4.98
N GLU A 41 18.56 -20.11 6.18
CA GLU A 41 18.01 -21.40 6.61
C GLU A 41 16.48 -21.51 6.56
N ALA A 42 15.76 -20.38 6.49
CA ALA A 42 14.34 -20.35 6.83
C ALA A 42 13.37 -20.16 5.63
N SER A 43 13.88 -20.08 4.40
CA SER A 43 13.06 -19.69 3.22
C SER A 43 12.25 -18.42 3.50
N LEU A 44 12.84 -17.50 4.25
CA LEU A 44 12.20 -16.37 4.88
C LEU A 44 13.06 -15.14 4.60
N ALA A 45 12.43 -14.02 4.26
CA ALA A 45 13.10 -12.75 4.05
C ALA A 45 12.53 -11.70 5.01
N LEU A 46 13.41 -10.86 5.52
CA LEU A 46 13.07 -9.75 6.40
C LEU A 46 13.54 -8.44 5.78
N GLY A 47 12.80 -7.37 6.02
CA GLY A 47 13.25 -6.04 5.66
C GLY A 47 12.17 -5.01 5.89
N GLY A 48 12.11 -4.01 5.01
CA GLY A 48 11.07 -3.01 5.10
C GLY A 48 11.01 -2.09 3.89
N THR A 49 9.90 -1.36 3.79
CA THR A 49 9.63 -0.38 2.74
C THR A 49 9.20 0.95 3.32
N LEU A 50 9.60 2.02 2.62
CA LEU A 50 8.90 3.29 2.65
C LEU A 50 7.75 3.22 1.65
N PHE A 51 6.59 3.72 2.03
CA PHE A 51 5.43 3.75 1.16
C PHE A 51 4.84 5.15 1.05
N PHE A 52 4.32 5.44 -0.12
CA PHE A 52 3.58 6.64 -0.46
C PHE A 52 2.22 6.20 -1.02
N VAL A 53 1.14 6.77 -0.49
CA VAL A 53 -0.22 6.50 -0.95
C VAL A 53 -0.79 7.77 -1.55
N TYR A 54 -1.41 7.61 -2.70
CA TYR A 54 -2.24 8.62 -3.35
C TYR A 54 -3.65 8.07 -3.49
N ASP A 55 -4.62 8.78 -2.92
CA ASP A 55 -6.05 8.42 -2.96
C ASP A 55 -6.82 9.41 -3.86
N ASP A 56 -8.03 9.02 -4.26
CA ASP A 56 -8.95 9.75 -5.13
C ASP A 56 -9.36 11.14 -4.61
N LYS A 57 -9.24 11.38 -3.31
CA LYS A 57 -9.48 12.66 -2.63
C LYS A 57 -8.23 13.55 -2.52
N GLU A 58 -7.25 13.35 -3.40
CA GLU A 58 -5.95 14.05 -3.39
C GLU A 58 -5.20 13.93 -2.05
N ARG A 59 -5.50 12.87 -1.29
CA ARG A 59 -4.82 12.61 -0.02
C ARG A 59 -3.48 11.95 -0.33
N ILE A 60 -2.41 12.54 0.16
CA ILE A 60 -1.06 11.97 0.07
C ILE A 60 -0.69 11.48 1.45
N LEU A 61 -0.42 10.19 1.61
CA LEU A 61 0.05 9.61 2.88
C LEU A 61 1.43 9.01 2.68
N PHE A 62 2.26 9.04 3.72
CA PHE A 62 3.56 8.35 3.68
C PHE A 62 3.90 7.71 5.02
N GLY A 63 4.70 6.66 4.95
CA GLY A 63 5.04 5.86 6.12
C GLY A 63 6.10 4.81 5.83
N PHE A 64 6.27 3.92 6.80
CA PHE A 64 7.18 2.79 6.71
C PHE A 64 6.48 1.49 7.13
N LYS A 65 6.90 0.38 6.54
CA LYS A 65 6.40 -0.98 6.79
C LYS A 65 7.59 -1.91 6.95
N PRO A 66 7.90 -2.45 8.13
CA PRO A 66 8.64 -3.70 8.21
C PRO A 66 7.90 -4.79 7.42
N ARG A 67 8.66 -5.65 6.73
CA ARG A 67 8.12 -6.71 5.87
C ARG A 67 8.75 -8.04 6.25
N LEU A 68 7.89 -9.06 6.24
CA LEU A 68 8.25 -10.46 6.42
C LEU A 68 7.69 -11.24 5.23
N ARG A 69 8.57 -11.84 4.44
CA ARG A 69 8.23 -12.69 3.29
C ARG A 69 8.63 -14.13 3.58
N ARG A 70 7.80 -15.09 3.17
CA ARG A 70 8.11 -16.52 3.22
C ARG A 70 7.87 -17.14 1.86
N TRP A 71 8.88 -17.81 1.33
CA TRP A 71 8.80 -18.58 0.10
C TRP A 71 8.05 -19.90 0.37
N LEU A 72 6.95 -20.11 -0.35
CA LEU A 72 6.18 -21.35 -0.31
C LEU A 72 6.65 -22.31 -1.40
N THR A 73 6.99 -21.74 -2.56
CA THR A 73 7.64 -22.43 -3.69
C THR A 73 8.68 -21.47 -4.30
N PRO A 74 9.49 -21.90 -5.29
CA PRO A 74 10.40 -20.99 -6.00
C PRO A 74 9.73 -19.81 -6.71
N TRP A 75 8.41 -19.87 -6.93
CA TRP A 75 7.64 -18.85 -7.65
C TRP A 75 6.49 -18.27 -6.84
N LEU A 76 6.19 -18.79 -5.65
CA LEU A 76 5.10 -18.34 -4.79
C LEU A 76 5.67 -17.94 -3.43
N SER A 77 5.36 -16.73 -2.99
CA SER A 77 5.65 -16.29 -1.63
C SER A 77 4.45 -15.64 -0.97
N ALA A 78 4.36 -15.79 0.34
CA ALA A 78 3.42 -15.08 1.18
C ALA A 78 4.16 -13.98 1.94
N GLU A 79 3.51 -12.86 2.15
CA GLU A 79 4.13 -11.71 2.79
C GLU A 79 3.16 -10.98 3.69
N VAL A 80 3.67 -10.46 4.79
CA VAL A 80 2.96 -9.55 5.69
C VAL A 80 3.82 -8.34 6.00
N GLY A 81 3.19 -7.18 6.12
CA GLY A 81 3.85 -5.94 6.46
C GLY A 81 2.99 -5.08 7.37
N PRO A 82 3.15 -5.16 8.71
CA PRO A 82 2.57 -4.17 9.60
C PRO A 82 3.36 -2.87 9.45
N GLY A 83 2.69 -1.73 9.45
CA GLY A 83 3.32 -0.46 9.16
C GLY A 83 2.65 0.70 9.86
N VAL A 84 3.35 1.83 9.78
CA VAL A 84 2.97 3.07 10.43
C VAL A 84 2.99 4.18 9.40
N ILE A 85 1.86 4.87 9.28
CA ILE A 85 1.73 6.12 8.53
C ILE A 85 2.18 7.23 9.47
N VAL A 86 3.18 8.00 9.05
CA VAL A 86 3.82 9.02 9.89
C VAL A 86 3.42 10.44 9.51
N GLY A 87 2.85 10.62 8.32
CA GLY A 87 2.42 11.93 7.86
C GLY A 87 1.64 11.86 6.55
N GLY A 88 1.11 13.02 6.16
CA GLY A 88 0.38 13.17 4.92
C GLY A 88 -0.27 14.53 4.74
N GLY A 89 -0.71 14.82 3.52
CA GLY A 89 -1.51 15.98 3.15
C GLY A 89 -2.98 15.60 2.97
N ASN A 90 -3.88 16.52 3.34
CA ASN A 90 -5.32 16.32 3.24
C ASN A 90 -5.92 17.23 2.16
N GLY A 91 -6.69 16.65 1.24
CA GLY A 91 -7.54 17.39 0.28
C GLY A 91 -8.94 17.74 0.81
N GLY A 92 -9.27 17.47 2.09
CA GLY A 92 -10.63 17.64 2.62
C GLY A 92 -10.71 18.19 4.05
N SER A 93 -11.93 18.35 4.57
CA SER A 93 -12.24 19.02 5.85
C SER A 93 -11.87 18.27 7.14
N PHE A 94 -11.22 17.10 7.02
CA PHE A 94 -10.80 16.29 8.16
C PHE A 94 -9.28 16.16 8.18
N ALA A 95 -8.68 16.36 9.36
CA ALA A 95 -7.25 16.17 9.58
C ALA A 95 -7.00 14.84 10.32
N PRO A 96 -6.56 13.77 9.63
CA PRO A 96 -5.93 12.63 10.26
C PRO A 96 -4.85 13.08 11.25
N SER A 97 -4.82 12.43 12.41
CA SER A 97 -3.69 12.49 13.32
C SER A 97 -2.74 11.34 13.02
N TYR A 98 -1.46 11.63 13.21
CA TYR A 98 -0.38 10.67 13.06
C TYR A 98 0.32 10.47 14.41
N PRO A 99 0.87 9.28 14.69
CA PRO A 99 0.98 8.12 13.79
C PRO A 99 -0.34 7.37 13.61
N ALA A 100 -0.52 6.79 12.42
CA ALA A 100 -1.64 5.92 12.09
C ALA A 100 -1.14 4.54 11.65
N PHE A 101 -2.01 3.53 11.65
CA PHE A 101 -1.62 2.16 11.33
C PHE A 101 -1.94 1.82 9.87
N SER A 102 -1.03 1.12 9.20
CA SER A 102 -1.23 0.55 7.86
C SER A 102 -0.61 -0.84 7.82
N GLY A 103 -1.41 -1.88 7.62
CA GLY A 103 -0.92 -3.25 7.50
C GLY A 103 -1.31 -3.86 6.17
N HIS A 104 -0.47 -4.74 5.60
CA HIS A 104 -0.86 -5.54 4.45
C HIS A 104 -0.48 -7.02 4.59
N ALA A 105 -1.20 -7.83 3.83
CA ALA A 105 -0.84 -9.21 3.52
C ALA A 105 -0.88 -9.39 1.99
N ALA A 106 0.08 -10.12 1.43
CA ALA A 106 0.19 -10.33 0.00
C ALA A 106 0.60 -11.75 -0.36
N LEU A 107 0.15 -12.21 -1.52
CA LEU A 107 0.63 -13.41 -2.19
C LEU A 107 1.34 -12.97 -3.47
N ASN A 108 2.63 -13.24 -3.57
CA ASN A 108 3.47 -12.84 -4.70
C ASN A 108 3.71 -14.03 -5.63
N PHE A 109 3.63 -13.76 -6.93
CA PHE A 109 3.80 -14.71 -8.02
C PHE A 109 5.01 -14.28 -8.87
N GLY A 110 6.12 -15.00 -8.71
CA GLY A 110 7.37 -14.82 -9.47
C GLY A 110 7.99 -13.42 -9.33
N ASP A 111 7.76 -12.74 -8.20
CA ASP A 111 8.16 -11.35 -7.93
C ASP A 111 7.66 -10.31 -8.96
N LEU A 112 6.76 -10.70 -9.85
CA LEU A 112 6.24 -9.83 -10.91
C LEU A 112 4.92 -9.21 -10.49
N VAL A 113 3.99 -10.03 -10.01
CA VAL A 113 2.62 -9.66 -9.65
C VAL A 113 2.30 -10.21 -8.28
N SER A 114 1.55 -9.45 -7.50
CA SER A 114 1.02 -9.89 -6.23
C SER A 114 -0.42 -9.48 -6.06
N VAL A 115 -1.17 -10.30 -5.34
CA VAL A 115 -2.50 -9.95 -4.83
C VAL A 115 -2.34 -9.55 -3.38
N SER A 116 -2.84 -8.38 -3.00
CA SER A 116 -2.69 -7.87 -1.64
C SER A 116 -3.99 -7.38 -1.03
N ALA A 117 -4.13 -7.61 0.26
CA ALA A 117 -5.12 -6.96 1.10
C ALA A 117 -4.40 -5.99 2.04
N GLN A 118 -4.93 -4.78 2.17
CA GLN A 118 -4.39 -3.73 3.03
C GLN A 118 -5.47 -3.22 3.99
N LEU A 119 -5.06 -2.89 5.20
CA LEU A 119 -5.90 -2.31 6.23
C LEU A 119 -5.24 -1.03 6.74
N GLU A 120 -5.98 0.07 6.70
CA GLU A 120 -5.56 1.35 7.24
C GLU A 120 -6.48 1.76 8.38
N VAL A 121 -5.89 2.28 9.44
CA VAL A 121 -6.59 2.77 10.62
C VAL A 121 -6.09 4.18 10.91
N LEU A 122 -6.87 5.17 10.50
CA LEU A 122 -6.57 6.59 10.63
C LEU A 122 -7.39 7.17 11.81
N PRO A 123 -6.74 7.63 12.88
CA PRO A 123 -7.43 8.43 13.88
C PRO A 123 -7.75 9.82 13.31
N LEU A 124 -9.00 10.24 13.44
CA LEU A 124 -9.47 11.52 12.93
C LEU A 124 -9.57 12.53 14.07
N THR A 125 -8.88 13.65 13.89
CA THR A 125 -9.04 14.85 14.74
C THR A 125 -9.94 15.82 14.00
N GLN A 126 -11.17 15.99 14.48
CA GLN A 126 -12.08 16.99 13.93
C GLN A 126 -11.60 18.39 14.35
N MET A 127 -11.60 19.36 13.42
CA MET A 127 -11.37 20.77 13.74
C MET A 127 -12.57 21.44 14.47
N SER A 128 -13.61 20.68 14.84
CA SER A 128 -14.83 21.21 15.47
C SER A 128 -15.17 20.47 16.78
N ASN A 129 -15.49 21.23 17.82
CA ASN A 129 -15.61 20.87 19.25
C ASN A 129 -16.71 19.86 19.65
N VAL A 130 -17.28 19.09 18.71
CA VAL A 130 -18.49 18.29 18.98
C VAL A 130 -18.22 16.78 19.07
N ASN A 131 -17.12 16.27 18.49
CA ASN A 131 -16.71 14.87 18.73
C ASN A 131 -15.22 14.65 18.42
N PRO A 132 -14.30 14.76 19.41
CA PRO A 132 -12.87 14.89 19.15
C PRO A 132 -12.15 13.60 18.71
N GLN A 133 -12.82 12.44 18.64
CA GLN A 133 -12.14 11.15 18.45
C GLN A 133 -12.96 10.21 17.55
N GLY A 134 -12.83 10.38 16.24
CA GLY A 134 -13.30 9.40 15.25
C GLY A 134 -12.17 8.48 14.82
N ARG A 135 -12.47 7.26 14.36
CA ARG A 135 -11.50 6.37 13.74
C ARG A 135 -12.02 5.92 12.38
N GLU A 136 -11.28 6.21 11.33
CA GLU A 136 -11.54 5.71 9.98
C GLU A 136 -10.77 4.40 9.81
N VAL A 137 -11.50 3.31 9.53
CA VAL A 137 -10.92 2.00 9.26
C VAL A 137 -11.30 1.63 7.84
N THR A 138 -10.29 1.52 6.98
CA THR A 138 -10.50 1.23 5.55
C THR A 138 -9.73 -0.01 5.15
N GLY A 139 -10.44 -0.94 4.51
CA GLY A 139 -9.87 -2.17 3.98
C GLY A 139 -9.84 -2.11 2.45
N TYR A 140 -8.68 -2.42 1.88
CA TYR A 140 -8.43 -2.43 0.44
C TYR A 140 -8.01 -3.81 -0.03
N ILE A 141 -8.36 -4.13 -1.27
CA ILE A 141 -7.86 -5.31 -1.98
C ILE A 141 -7.37 -4.84 -3.34
N GLY A 142 -6.21 -5.33 -3.76
CA GLY A 142 -5.56 -4.82 -4.95
C GLY A 142 -4.51 -5.74 -5.52
N LEU A 143 -3.91 -5.26 -6.61
CA LEU A 143 -2.76 -5.87 -7.25
C LEU A 143 -1.54 -5.01 -7.03
N ARG A 144 -0.38 -5.63 -6.81
CA ARG A 144 0.93 -4.97 -6.78
C ARG A 144 1.83 -5.55 -7.84
N PHE A 145 2.65 -4.70 -8.43
CA PHE A 145 3.57 -5.01 -9.51
C PHE A 145 4.99 -4.71 -9.06
N GLY A 146 5.89 -5.69 -9.20
CA GLY A 146 7.29 -5.62 -8.75
C GLY A 146 8.24 -4.96 -9.75
N SER A 147 9.33 -4.41 -9.20
CA SER A 147 10.52 -3.80 -9.81
C SER A 147 10.39 -3.37 -11.29
N TYR A 148 10.74 -4.22 -12.25
CA TYR A 148 10.75 -3.85 -13.68
C TYR A 148 9.36 -3.61 -14.27
N ALA A 149 8.36 -4.39 -13.86
CA ALA A 149 6.99 -4.21 -14.31
C ALA A 149 6.33 -3.01 -13.60
N GLY A 150 6.61 -2.82 -12.30
CA GLY A 150 6.07 -1.72 -11.50
C GLY A 150 6.51 -0.34 -11.98
N MET A 151 7.76 -0.18 -12.43
CA MET A 151 8.26 1.09 -12.98
C MET A 151 7.59 1.48 -14.31
N ALA A 152 7.25 0.50 -15.17
CA ALA A 152 6.59 0.77 -16.45
C ALA A 152 5.06 0.89 -16.30
N VAL A 153 4.45 0.04 -15.47
CA VAL A 153 2.99 -0.03 -15.29
C VAL A 153 2.48 1.03 -14.33
N GLY A 154 3.23 1.41 -13.30
CA GLY A 154 2.78 2.36 -12.27
C GLY A 154 2.40 3.74 -12.82
N PRO A 155 3.27 4.42 -13.59
CA PRO A 155 2.94 5.69 -14.21
C PRO A 155 1.80 5.57 -15.22
N LEU A 156 1.72 4.47 -15.97
CA LEU A 156 0.65 4.24 -16.96
C LEU A 156 -0.70 3.96 -16.30
N ALA A 157 -0.72 3.20 -15.20
CA ALA A 157 -1.93 2.94 -14.42
C ALA A 157 -2.40 4.20 -13.70
N GLY A 158 -1.48 4.97 -13.12
CA GLY A 158 -1.79 6.29 -12.54
C GLY A 158 -2.34 7.25 -13.59
N ALA A 159 -1.68 7.37 -14.75
CA ALA A 159 -2.15 8.21 -15.85
C ALA A 159 -3.50 7.75 -16.42
N PHE A 160 -3.73 6.45 -16.53
CA PHE A 160 -5.01 5.90 -16.97
C PHE A 160 -6.13 6.19 -15.97
N LEU A 161 -5.87 6.07 -14.67
CA LEU A 161 -6.84 6.40 -13.62
C LEU A 161 -7.16 7.91 -13.60
N VAL A 162 -6.15 8.78 -13.79
CA VAL A 162 -6.36 10.23 -13.93
C VAL A 162 -7.17 10.55 -15.18
N TRP A 163 -6.83 9.96 -16.33
CA TRP A 163 -7.57 10.14 -17.58
C TRP A 163 -9.02 9.65 -17.49
N ALA A 164 -9.24 8.45 -16.92
CA ALA A 164 -10.58 7.88 -16.77
C ALA A 164 -11.47 8.71 -15.82
N ASN A 165 -10.88 9.39 -14.83
CA ASN A 165 -11.62 10.30 -13.95
C ASN A 165 -11.86 11.68 -14.57
N GLY A 166 -10.96 12.17 -15.42
CA GLY A 166 -11.10 13.46 -16.11
C GLY A 166 -12.08 13.47 -17.29
N VAL A 167 -12.54 12.32 -17.78
CA VAL A 167 -13.57 12.21 -18.84
C VAL A 167 -15.00 12.20 -18.26
N SER A 168 -15.16 12.19 -16.93
CA SER A 168 -16.48 12.19 -16.27
C SER A 168 -17.00 13.56 -15.83
N ASP A 169 -16.33 14.65 -16.20
CA ASP A 169 -16.81 16.04 -16.10
C ASP A 169 -17.16 16.61 -17.48
#